data_AF-A0A7Y6E7F3-F1
#
_entry.id   AF-A0A7Y6E7F3-F1
#
_cell.length_a   1.000
_cell.length_b   1.000
_cell.length_c   1.000
_cell.angle_alpha   90.00
_cell.angle_beta   90.00
_cell.angle_gamma   90.00
#
_symmetry.space_group_name_H-M   'P 1'
#
loop_
_entity.id
_entity.type
_entity.pdbx_description
1 polymer ?
#
loop_
_entity_poly.entity_id
_entity_poly.type
_entity_poly.pdbx_seq_one_letter_code
_entity_poly.pdbx_strand_id
1 'polypeptide(L)'
;MRKPICRATADGSWSFTGTLVNSSDKNKMFTVAIAVTVGPAVAGHTIITKTVAAGKSAEIAAPNFAKTKDSAGTCTPVVSVEDAP
;
A
#
# COMPACT_ATOMS: atom_id res chain seq x y z
N MET A 1 -7.62 -1.18 -6.51
CA MET A 1 -7.59 -1.16 -5.03
C MET A 1 -8.73 -0.29 -4.51
N ARG A 2 -9.27 -0.60 -3.33
CA ARG A 2 -10.28 0.21 -2.64
C ARG A 2 -9.77 0.67 -1.28
N LYS A 3 -10.23 1.84 -0.84
CA LYS A 3 -9.94 2.45 0.47
C LYS A 3 -8.44 2.44 0.86
N PRO A 4 -7.52 2.95 0.02
CA PRO A 4 -6.15 3.17 0.48
C PRO A 4 -6.13 4.21 1.58
N ILE A 5 -5.56 3.86 2.73
CA ILE A 5 -5.40 4.76 3.86
C ILE A 5 -3.94 4.73 4.27
N CYS A 6 -3.28 5.88 4.18
CA CYS A 6 -2.04 6.14 4.87
C CYS A 6 -2.36 6.91 6.15
N ARG A 7 -1.86 6.43 7.29
CA ARG A 7 -2.05 7.07 8.58
C ARG A 7 -0.70 7.37 9.20
N ALA A 8 -0.47 8.65 9.50
CA ALA A 8 0.60 9.09 10.38
C ALA A 8 0.09 9.17 11.83
N THR A 9 0.91 8.72 12.77
CA THR A 9 0.75 9.06 14.19
C THR A 9 1.47 10.37 14.49
N ALA A 10 1.17 10.99 15.64
CA ALA A 10 1.72 12.30 16.00
C ALA A 10 3.26 12.29 16.13
N ASP A 11 3.85 11.14 16.45
CA ASP A 11 5.30 10.92 16.48
C ASP A 11 5.90 10.69 15.08
N GLY A 12 5.11 10.78 14.00
CA GLY A 12 5.56 10.61 12.62
C GLY A 12 5.71 9.17 12.15
N SER A 13 5.16 8.18 12.87
CA SER A 13 5.15 6.79 12.37
C SER A 13 4.02 6.59 11.36
N TRP A 14 4.33 6.01 10.20
CA TRP A 14 3.38 5.82 9.11
C TRP A 14 2.98 4.36 8.93
N SER A 15 1.67 4.13 8.80
CA SER A 15 1.10 2.84 8.45
C SER A 15 0.20 2.96 7.23
N PHE A 16 0.09 1.86 6.48
CA PHE A 16 -0.80 1.77 5.32
C PHE A 16 -1.79 0.62 5.47
N THR A 17 -3.02 0.83 5.03
CA THR A 17 -4.02 -0.24 4.82
C THR A 17 -4.76 -0.06 3.51
N GLY A 18 -5.28 -1.16 2.95
CA GLY A 18 -6.12 -1.12 1.77
C GLY A 18 -6.74 -2.47 1.44
N THR A 19 -7.69 -2.49 0.50
CA THR A 19 -8.31 -3.71 0.00
C THR A 19 -8.01 -3.90 -1.48
N LEU A 20 -7.36 -5.00 -1.82
CA LEU A 20 -7.19 -5.48 -3.19
C LEU A 20 -8.47 -6.17 -3.63
N VAL A 21 -8.93 -5.88 -4.85
CA VAL A 21 -10.17 -6.42 -5.40
C VAL A 21 -9.85 -7.00 -6.77
N ASN A 22 -10.03 -8.31 -6.92
CA ASN A 22 -9.94 -8.98 -8.20
C ASN A 22 -11.36 -9.26 -8.71
N SER A 23 -11.80 -8.46 -9.68
CA SER A 23 -13.10 -8.63 -10.34
C SER A 23 -13.02 -9.47 -11.62
N SER A 24 -11.84 -10.04 -11.92
CA SER A 24 -11.68 -10.94 -13.06
C SER A 24 -11.97 -12.40 -12.69
N ASP A 25 -12.07 -13.24 -13.72
CA ASP A 25 -12.28 -14.68 -13.66
C ASP A 25 -10.97 -15.49 -13.51
N LYS A 26 -9.82 -14.82 -13.46
CA LYS A 26 -8.50 -15.42 -13.24
C LYS A 26 -7.89 -14.96 -11.94
N ASN A 27 -6.95 -15.73 -11.40
CA ASN A 27 -6.12 -15.26 -10.30
C ASN A 27 -5.27 -14.06 -10.75
N LYS A 28 -5.16 -13.05 -9.90
CA LYS A 28 -4.35 -11.86 -10.18
C LYS A 28 -3.28 -11.70 -9.12
N MET A 29 -2.05 -11.43 -9.55
CA MET A 29 -0.99 -10.96 -8.66
C MET A 29 -1.07 -9.43 -8.62
N PHE A 30 -1.15 -8.88 -7.41
CA PHE A 30 -1.08 -7.44 -7.19
C PHE A 30 0.27 -7.12 -6.57
N THR A 31 0.92 -6.07 -7.06
CA THR A 31 2.09 -5.47 -6.43
C THR A 31 1.73 -4.04 -6.03
N VAL A 32 1.84 -3.73 -4.74
CA VAL A 32 1.55 -2.41 -4.17
C VAL A 32 2.83 -1.81 -3.64
N ALA A 33 3.33 -0.78 -4.30
CA ALA A 33 4.45 0.02 -3.82
C ALA A 33 3.91 1.24 -3.07
N ILE A 34 4.37 1.46 -1.85
CA ILE A 34 3.98 2.60 -1.01
C ILE A 34 5.24 3.37 -0.63
N ALA A 35 5.21 4.69 -0.78
CA ALA A 35 6.27 5.57 -0.32
C ALA A 35 5.69 6.73 0.49
N VAL A 36 6.43 7.15 1.51
CA VAL A 36 6.20 8.39 2.25
C VAL A 36 7.30 9.38 1.87
N THR A 37 6.91 10.57 1.46
CA THR A 37 7.84 11.65 1.11
C THR A 37 7.60 12.90 1.95
N VAL A 38 8.68 13.63 2.24
CA VAL A 38 8.66 14.95 2.87
C VAL A 38 9.45 15.88 1.96
N GLY A 39 8.74 16.71 1.20
CA GLY A 39 9.34 17.43 0.07
C GLY A 39 9.97 16.45 -0.93
N PRO A 40 11.22 16.65 -1.36
CA PRO A 40 11.90 15.74 -2.31
C PRO A 40 12.45 14.46 -1.66
N ALA A 41 12.48 14.37 -0.32
CA ALA A 41 13.10 13.25 0.39
C ALA A 41 12.11 12.10 0.60
N VAL A 42 12.56 10.86 0.38
CA VAL A 42 11.81 9.65 0.73
C VAL A 42 12.10 9.30 2.19
N ALA A 43 11.08 9.37 3.05
CA ALA A 43 11.17 9.05 4.48
C ALA A 43 11.05 7.55 4.76
N GLY A 44 10.46 6.80 3.84
CA GLY A 44 10.38 5.35 3.89
C GLY A 44 9.50 4.80 2.78
N HIS A 45 9.66 3.52 2.48
CA HIS A 45 8.89 2.84 1.46
C HIS A 45 8.74 1.36 1.80
N THR A 46 7.73 0.73 1.19
CA THR A 46 7.51 -0.71 1.30
C THR A 46 6.81 -1.23 0.04
N ILE A 47 6.90 -2.54 -0.19
CA ILE A 47 6.26 -3.22 -1.31
C ILE A 47 5.50 -4.42 -0.74
N ILE A 48 4.23 -4.57 -1.14
CA ILE A 48 3.39 -5.71 -0.81
C ILE A 48 3.02 -6.43 -2.11
N THR A 49 3.37 -7.71 -2.22
CA THR A 49 2.90 -8.57 -3.30
C THR A 49 1.87 -9.56 -2.76
N LYS A 50 0.72 -9.66 -3.44
CA LYS A 50 -0.37 -10.54 -3.02
C LYS A 50 -1.13 -11.10 -4.21
N THR A 51 -1.24 -12.42 -4.28
CA THR A 51 -2.18 -13.08 -5.19
C THR A 51 -3.59 -13.05 -4.60
N VAL A 52 -4.54 -12.60 -5.40
CA VAL A 52 -5.97 -12.57 -5.06
C VAL A 52 -6.70 -13.47 -6.06
N ALA A 53 -7.40 -14.47 -5.54
CA ALA A 53 -8.16 -15.41 -6.36
C ALA A 53 -9.24 -14.73 -7.21
N ALA A 54 -9.65 -15.38 -8.30
CA ALA A 54 -10.73 -14.91 -9.17
C ALA A 54 -11.99 -14.53 -8.38
N GLY A 55 -12.56 -13.36 -8.68
CA GLY A 55 -13.75 -12.82 -8.02
C GLY A 55 -13.61 -12.53 -6.52
N LYS A 56 -12.40 -12.60 -5.94
CA LYS A 56 -12.14 -12.37 -4.51
C LYS A 56 -11.52 -11.00 -4.22
N SER A 57 -11.46 -10.68 -2.94
CA SER A 57 -10.75 -9.51 -2.40
C SER A 57 -9.82 -9.94 -1.28
N ALA A 58 -8.79 -9.15 -1.03
CA ALA A 58 -7.85 -9.37 0.07
C ALA A 58 -7.48 -8.05 0.74
N GLU A 59 -7.45 -8.04 2.07
CA GLU A 59 -6.92 -6.91 2.84
C GLU A 59 -5.40 -6.97 2.88
N ILE A 60 -4.77 -5.80 2.84
CA ILE A 60 -3.32 -5.62 2.97
C ILE A 60 -3.04 -4.52 3.98
N ALA A 61 -1.92 -4.67 4.69
CA ALA A 61 -1.43 -3.70 5.64
C ALA A 61 0.10 -3.66 5.65
N ALA A 62 0.65 -2.47 5.92
CA ALA A 62 2.04 -2.26 6.27
C ALA A 62 2.10 -1.39 7.54
N PRO A 63 2.23 -1.98 8.73
CA PRO A 63 2.32 -1.22 9.96
C PRO A 63 3.71 -0.57 10.10
N ASN A 64 3.74 0.70 10.52
CA ASN A 64 4.96 1.42 10.90
C ASN A 64 6.12 1.34 9.88
N PHE A 65 5.81 1.36 8.59
CA PHE A 65 6.78 1.10 7.52
C PHE A 65 7.68 2.32 7.21
N ALA A 66 7.31 3.51 7.68
CA ALA A 66 8.10 4.73 7.48
C ALA A 66 8.02 5.62 8.72
N LYS A 67 9.03 6.50 8.86
CA LYS A 67 9.17 7.43 9.98
C LYS A 67 9.57 8.82 9.48
N THR A 68 8.75 9.81 9.78
CA THR A 68 9.02 11.23 9.56
C THR A 68 9.29 11.94 10.89
N LYS A 69 9.70 13.21 10.84
CA LYS A 69 9.96 14.02 12.06
C LYS A 69 8.68 14.22 12.90
N ASP A 70 7.57 14.42 12.21
CA ASP A 70 6.21 14.60 12.75
C ASP A 70 5.20 13.98 11.77
N SER A 71 3.90 14.23 11.91
CA SER A 71 2.87 13.70 11.02
C SER A 71 2.85 14.30 9.61
N ALA A 72 3.73 15.24 9.28
CA ALA A 72 3.78 15.83 7.95
C ALA A 72 4.42 14.87 6.93
N GLY A 73 3.86 14.86 5.72
CA GLY A 73 4.35 14.04 4.61
C GLY A 73 3.23 13.70 3.64
N THR A 74 3.60 13.23 2.47
CA THR A 74 2.68 12.69 1.47
C THR A 74 2.90 11.19 1.33
N CYS A 75 1.82 10.42 1.27
CA CYS A 75 1.86 8.98 1.12
C CYS A 75 0.94 8.56 -0.02
N THR A 76 1.53 7.97 -1.06
CA THR A 76 0.79 7.58 -2.28
C THR A 76 1.14 6.14 -2.63
N PRO A 77 0.16 5.22 -2.61
CA PRO A 77 0.36 3.87 -3.11
C PRO A 77 0.22 3.83 -4.64
N VAL A 78 1.09 3.06 -5.29
CA VAL A 78 0.97 2.67 -6.70
C VAL A 78 0.68 1.17 -6.76
N VAL A 79 -0.22 0.77 -7.64
CA VAL A 79 -0.69 -0.62 -7.76
C VAL A 79 -0.47 -1.11 -9.18
N SER A 80 0.28 -2.21 -9.32
CA SER A 80 0.39 -3.00 -10.53
C SER A 80 -0.39 -4.30 -10.38
N VAL A 81 -0.93 -4.82 -11.49
CA VAL A 81 -1.78 -6.00 -11.51
C VAL A 81 -1.46 -6.85 -12.73
N GLU A 82 -1.14 -8.12 -12.50
CA GLU A 82 -0.78 -9.09 -13.51
C GLU A 82 -1.62 -10.37 -13.37
N ASP A 83 -1.74 -11.16 -14.45
CA ASP A 83 -2.24 -12.54 -14.31
C ASP A 83 -1.28 -13.34 -13.43
N ALA A 84 -1.83 -14.05 -12.45
CA ALA A 84 -1.05 -14.99 -11.66
C ALA A 84 -0.94 -16.33 -12.42
N PRO A 85 0.17 -17.07 -12.27
CA PRO A 85 0.34 -18.41 -12.81
C PRO A 85 -0.73 -19.40 -12.34
#